data_AF-A0A6N2CUQ3-F1
#
_entry.id   AF-A0A6N2CUQ3-F1
#
_cell.length_a   1.000
_cell.length_b   1.000
_cell.length_c   1.000
_cell.angle_alpha   90.00
_cell.angle_beta   90.00
_cell.angle_gamma   90.00
#
_symmetry.space_group_name_H-M   'P 1'
#
loop_
_entity.id
_entity.type
_entity.pdbx_description
1 polymer ?
#
loop_
_entity_poly.entity_id
_entity_poly.type
_entity_poly.pdbx_seq_one_letter_code
_entity_poly.pdbx_strand_id
1 'polypeptide(L)' 'MATKTLSVDEAAYRKLVQARLHARESFSKVIKRATWGEGKPCCGDLLERASGELSEDQLKMLEAAQIEDAPPVDKWKA' A
#
# COMPACT_ATOMS: atom_id res chain seq x y z
N MET A 1 -1.64 21.94 -27.60
CA MET A 1 -0.98 21.76 -26.28
C MET A 1 0.51 21.70 -26.49
N ALA A 2 1.30 22.39 -25.68
CA ALA A 2 2.75 22.26 -25.73
C ALA A 2 3.13 20.82 -25.36
N THR A 3 3.84 20.14 -26.25
CA THR A 3 4.35 18.79 -25.99
C THR A 3 5.74 18.92 -25.40
N LYS A 4 5.97 18.32 -24.23
CA LYS A 4 7.29 18.20 -23.63
C LYS A 4 7.69 16.72 -23.64
N THR A 5 8.89 16.45 -24.16
CA THR A 5 9.47 15.11 -24.15
C THR A 5 10.19 14.90 -22.82
N LEU A 6 9.95 13.75 -22.19
CA LEU A 6 10.61 13.33 -20.95
C LEU A 6 11.16 11.92 -21.14
N SER A 7 12.29 11.64 -20.51
CA SER A 7 12.86 10.29 -20.46
C SER A 7 12.50 9.65 -19.13
N VAL A 8 12.23 8.34 -19.14
CA VAL A 8 11.97 7.53 -17.94
C VAL A 8 12.90 6.33 -17.95
N ASP A 9 13.19 5.78 -16.77
CA ASP A 9 13.87 4.49 -16.70
C ASP A 9 12.96 3.33 -17.18
N GLU A 10 13.58 2.18 -17.43
CA GLU A 10 12.91 0.99 -17.94
C GLU A 10 11.82 0.47 -16.99
N ALA A 11 12.03 0.56 -15.67
CA ALA A 11 11.07 0.08 -14.69
C ALA A 11 9.82 0.97 -14.67
N ALA A 12 10.01 2.30 -14.74
CA ALA A 12 8.94 3.27 -14.86
C ALA A 12 8.19 3.12 -16.19
N TYR A 13 8.90 2.89 -17.30
CA TYR A 13 8.28 2.58 -18.59
C TYR A 13 7.36 1.36 -18.50
N ARG A 14 7.83 0.24 -17.93
CA ARG A 14 7.04 -0.98 -17.76
C ARG A 14 5.80 -0.76 -16.89
N LYS A 15 5.91 0.00 -15.79
CA LYS A 15 4.76 0.38 -14.96
C LYS A 15 3.72 1.16 -15.76
N LEU A 16 4.16 2.13 -16.57
CA LEU A 16 3.25 2.89 -17.43
C LEU A 16 2.56 2.01 -18.48
N VAL A 17 3.25 1.01 -19.04
CA VAL A 17 2.67 0.04 -19.98
C VAL A 17 1.61 -0.82 -19.30
N GLN A 18 1.90 -1.35 -18.12
CA GLN A 18 0.97 -2.19 -17.35
C GLN A 18 -0.26 -1.42 -16.86
N ALA A 19 -0.10 -0.14 -16.52
CA ALA A 19 -1.19 0.69 -16.00
C ALA A 19 -2.20 1.15 -17.07
N ARG A 20 -1.98 0.81 -18.36
CA ARG A 20 -2.90 1.14 -19.45
C ARG A 20 -4.16 0.29 -19.36
N LEU A 21 -5.32 0.94 -19.49
CA LEU A 21 -6.62 0.26 -19.57
C LEU A 21 -6.88 -0.31 -20.96
N HIS A 22 -6.32 0.30 -22.00
CA HIS A 22 -6.47 -0.17 -23.38
C HIS A 22 -5.22 0.15 -24.22
N ALA A 23 -5.02 -0.61 -25.29
CA ALA A 23 -3.81 -0.57 -26.14
C ALA A 23 -3.57 0.75 -26.89
N ARG A 24 -4.51 1.70 -26.83
CA ARG A 24 -4.39 3.06 -27.42
C ARG A 24 -4.34 4.19 -26.37
N GLU A 25 -4.32 3.86 -25.08
CA GLU A 25 -4.22 4.88 -24.04
C GLU A 25 -2.83 5.51 -24.09
N SER A 26 -2.75 6.84 -24.02
CA SER A 26 -1.49 7.57 -23.97
C SER A 26 -0.92 7.59 -22.55
N PHE A 27 0.41 7.57 -22.44
CA PHE A 27 1.05 7.66 -21.12
C PHE A 27 0.70 8.94 -20.38
N SER A 28 0.42 10.04 -21.07
CA SER A 28 -0.07 11.27 -20.44
C SER A 28 -1.42 11.09 -19.74
N LYS A 29 -2.32 10.23 -20.25
CA LYS A 29 -3.58 9.89 -19.57
C LYS A 29 -3.33 9.02 -18.34
N VAL A 30 -2.46 8.02 -18.47
CA VAL A 30 -2.04 7.16 -17.35
C VAL A 30 -1.46 7.99 -16.21
N ILE A 31 -0.51 8.89 -16.50
CA ILE A 31 0.12 9.77 -15.52
C ILE A 31 -0.91 10.68 -14.83
N LYS A 32 -1.86 11.24 -15.57
CA LYS A 32 -2.89 12.13 -15.02
C LYS A 32 -3.92 11.42 -14.14
N ARG A 33 -4.19 10.15 -14.40
CA ARG A 33 -5.11 9.33 -13.58
C ARG A 33 -4.42 8.71 -12.37
N ALA A 34 -3.10 8.56 -12.41
CA ALA A 34 -2.35 8.00 -11.30
C ALA A 34 -2.53 8.86 -10.05
N THR A 35 -2.77 8.18 -8.92
CA THR A 35 -2.76 8.83 -7.60
C THR A 35 -1.31 8.96 -7.16
N TRP A 36 -0.83 10.19 -7.10
CA TRP A 36 0.49 10.50 -6.58
C TRP A 36 0.34 10.83 -5.10
N GLY A 37 1.03 10.09 -4.23
CA GLY A 37 1.08 10.40 -2.81
C GLY A 37 1.90 11.67 -2.59
N GLU A 38 1.27 12.84 -2.78
CA GLU A 38 1.94 14.16 -2.67
C GLU A 38 2.01 14.67 -1.21
N GLY A 39 1.44 13.93 -0.25
CA GLY A 39 1.49 14.26 1.16
C GLY A 39 2.71 13.68 1.87
N LYS A 40 3.23 14.41 2.87
CA LYS A 40 4.03 13.76 3.92
C LYS A 40 3.13 12.70 4.58
N PRO A 41 3.62 11.47 4.81
CA PRO A 41 2.83 10.44 5.48
C PRO A 41 2.30 11.02 6.79
N CYS A 42 0.99 11.12 6.89
CA CYS A 42 0.30 11.66 8.04
C CYS A 42 -0.18 10.51 8.93
N CYS A 43 -0.45 10.79 10.21
CA CYS A 43 -0.96 9.77 11.11
C CYS A 43 -2.29 9.17 10.62
N GLY A 44 -3.05 9.90 9.78
CA GLY A 44 -4.25 9.39 9.12
C GLY A 44 -3.98 8.24 8.16
N ASP A 45 -2.88 8.27 7.39
CA ASP A 45 -2.51 7.20 6.47
C ASP A 45 -2.14 5.91 7.23
N LEU A 46 -1.61 6.04 8.45
CA LEU A 46 -1.34 4.91 9.33
C LEU A 46 -2.62 4.35 9.93
N LEU A 47 -3.56 5.21 10.34
CA LEU A 47 -4.86 4.78 10.83
C LEU A 47 -5.65 4.03 9.77
N GLU A 48 -5.67 4.51 8.52
CA GLU A 48 -6.34 3.83 7.41
C GLU A 48 -5.79 2.42 7.19
N ARG A 49 -4.45 2.25 7.26
CA ARG A 49 -3.80 0.95 7.12
C ARG A 49 -3.99 0.02 8.31
N ALA A 50 -4.09 0.58 9.51
CA ALA A 50 -4.33 -0.16 10.73
C ALA A 50 -5.82 -0.50 10.93
N SER A 51 -6.70 0.18 10.20
CA SER A 51 -8.14 -0.09 10.22
C SER A 51 -8.50 -1.31 9.37
N GLY A 52 -9.34 -2.16 9.91
CA GLY A 52 -9.87 -3.34 9.25
C GLY A 52 -10.91 -4.01 10.14
N GLU A 53 -11.89 -4.66 9.53
CA GLU A 53 -12.88 -5.43 10.27
C GLU A 53 -12.35 -6.83 10.55
N LEU A 54 -12.43 -7.25 11.81
CA LEU A 54 -12.16 -8.63 12.21
C LEU A 54 -13.49 -9.37 12.33
N SER A 55 -13.54 -10.58 11.82
CA SER A 55 -14.67 -11.49 12.09
C SER A 55 -14.67 -11.93 13.55
N GLU A 56 -15.85 -12.32 14.04
CA GLU A 56 -16.03 -12.89 15.39
C GLU A 56 -15.10 -14.07 15.67
N ASP A 57 -14.83 -14.92 14.66
CA ASP A 57 -13.94 -16.07 14.82
C ASP A 57 -12.47 -15.64 14.96
N GLN A 58 -12.06 -14.59 14.24
CA GLN A 58 -10.72 -14.01 14.39
C GLN A 58 -10.57 -13.32 15.75
N LEU A 59 -11.61 -12.65 16.26
CA LEU A 59 -11.61 -12.07 17.59
C LEU A 59 -11.44 -13.14 18.67
N LYS A 60 -12.22 -14.22 18.61
CA LYS A 60 -12.08 -15.35 19.56
C LYS A 60 -10.69 -15.98 19.54
N MET A 61 -10.11 -16.14 18.35
CA MET A 61 -8.75 -16.65 18.21
C MET A 61 -7.72 -15.73 18.89
N LEU A 62 -7.84 -14.42 18.70
CA LEU A 62 -6.95 -13.43 19.31
C LEU A 62 -7.13 -13.38 20.84
N GLU A 63 -8.37 -13.44 21.34
CA GLU A 63 -8.65 -13.50 22.77
C GLU A 63 -8.03 -14.75 23.42
N ALA A 64 -8.17 -15.92 22.78
CA ALA A 64 -7.53 -17.15 23.25
C ALA A 64 -6.00 -17.01 23.28
N ALA A 65 -5.41 -16.48 22.21
CA ALA A 65 -3.97 -16.26 22.13
C ALA A 65 -3.47 -15.28 23.20
N GLN A 66 -4.25 -14.25 23.54
CA GLN A 66 -3.91 -13.29 24.59
C GLN A 66 -4.00 -13.90 26.00
N ILE A 67 -4.95 -14.80 26.24
CA ILE A 67 -5.06 -15.53 27.52
C ILE A 67 -3.85 -16.46 27.70
N GLU A 68 -3.37 -17.07 26.62
CA GLU A 68 -2.22 -17.96 26.59
C GLU A 68 -0.87 -17.23 26.56
N ASP A 69 -0.86 -15.90 26.37
CA ASP A 69 0.34 -15.08 26.30
C ASP A 69 1.00 -14.98 27.68
N ALA A 70 1.96 -15.87 27.91
CA ALA A 70 2.80 -15.85 29.10
C ALA A 70 4.10 -15.07 28.80
N PRO A 71 4.58 -14.24 29.74
CA PRO A 71 5.83 -13.53 29.55
C PRO A 71 6.97 -14.55 29.32
N PRO A 72 7.91 -14.26 28.39
CA PRO A 72 9.07 -15.09 28.19
C PRO A 72 9.83 -15.30 29.51
N VAL A 73 10.32 -16.51 29.73
CA VAL A 73 11.05 -16.87 30.96
C VAL A 73 12.33 -16.03 31.12
N ASP A 74 12.92 -15.59 30.00
CA ASP A 74 14.04 -14.64 29.96
C ASP A 74 13.66 -13.39 29.16
N LYS A 75 13.82 -12.22 29.78
CA LYS A 75 13.48 -10.91 29.20
C LYS A 75 14.35 -10.54 27.99
N TRP A 76 15.48 -11.23 27.78
CA TRP A 76 16.45 -10.92 26.73
C TRP A 76 16.70 -12.07 25.76
N LYS A 77 16.00 -13.20 25.92
CA LYS A 77 16.02 -14.31 24.98
C LYS A 77 14.60 -14.83 24.77
N ALA A 78 14.03 -14.49 23.61
CA ALA A 78 12.95 -15.24 23.02
C ALA A 78 13.46 -16.58 22.50
#